data_AF-A0A8J4GJ79-F1
#
_entry.id   AF-A0A8J4GJ79-F1
#
_cell.length_a   1.000
_cell.length_b   1.000
_cell.length_c   1.000
_cell.angle_alpha   90.00
_cell.angle_beta   90.00
_cell.angle_gamma   90.00
#
_symmetry.space_group_name_H-M   'P 1'
#
loop_
_entity.id
_entity.type
_entity.pdbx_description
1 polymer ?
#
loop_
_entity_poly.entity_id
_entity_poly.type
_entity_poly.pdbx_seq_one_letter_code
_entity_poly.pdbx_strand_id
1 'polypeptide(L)'
;MNKNSSMLKKALYGSHRRAYLRGMQCVATGQRHPSTLQPRQCCLVVMCMAKPWRPTIDDVDSISRGGPAKVRGTGSRRIPHRLNTEERNLYDLAKKKGFLAVRGTAYRKFRHGNPLPNIFRQWCDARGQVCVVVEQDLVGNRGTDRVVVDLAPLRLEDTTQVELLLLEMAAESGLRRVDYTERPADALPFNILPPELDGLTVEVEDAGCAGGRTGAATAPEAAVSAERFGSSSSRSSSSSGNCCDESTSSGRSSSNSSSCSASVEELRQAVSVQAEVVRQLKGQGLANKDPVVQEHVRILMQLKADLAQAEAPPIASSPKQPQEPELTPVGPLHPAALQRSNGRPTGRGQHIAAAAQTAAAPAEAAAPRPRSPYEHYYSLPIWQIHAVPLFFEGSRTSAKQFASRAVQRVVERARQAVSTATAVYGPANSAAAAAAATAAAAGSALALEELA
;
A
#
# COMPACT_ATOMS: atom_id res chain seq x y z
N MET A 1 4.65 35.89 16.29
CA MET A 1 5.70 35.48 17.26
C MET A 1 5.68 33.95 17.42
N ASN A 2 6.41 33.18 16.60
CA ASN A 2 6.46 31.71 16.76
C ASN A 2 7.71 31.04 16.13
N LYS A 3 8.91 31.59 16.38
CA LYS A 3 10.18 31.04 15.85
C LYS A 3 10.90 30.06 16.79
N ASN A 4 10.42 29.85 18.02
CA ASN A 4 11.16 29.11 19.05
C ASN A 4 10.77 27.63 19.22
N SER A 5 9.69 27.15 18.57
CA SER A 5 9.25 25.75 18.69
C SER A 5 10.13 24.74 17.91
N SER A 6 10.87 25.23 16.91
CA SER A 6 11.72 24.40 16.02
C SER A 6 13.02 23.91 16.70
N MET A 7 13.60 24.69 17.63
CA MET A 7 14.87 24.33 18.25
C MET A 7 14.74 23.24 19.33
N LEU A 8 13.64 23.22 20.10
CA LEU A 8 13.44 22.22 21.16
C LEU A 8 13.19 20.79 20.61
N LYS A 9 12.61 20.65 19.42
CA LYS A 9 12.39 19.33 18.80
C LYS A 9 13.69 18.67 18.28
N LYS A 10 14.71 19.47 17.93
CA LYS A 10 16.03 18.95 17.48
C LYS A 10 16.86 18.33 18.61
N ALA A 11 16.70 18.79 19.86
CA ALA A 11 17.50 18.32 21.00
C ALA A 11 17.12 16.91 21.49
N LEU A 12 15.84 16.53 21.38
CA LEU A 12 15.34 15.22 21.83
C LEU A 12 15.66 14.09 20.84
N TYR A 13 15.71 14.37 19.53
CA TYR A 13 15.99 13.37 18.50
C TYR A 13 17.47 12.95 18.42
N GLY A 14 18.41 13.84 18.77
CA GLY A 14 19.86 13.57 18.68
C GLY A 14 20.47 12.87 19.89
N SER A 15 19.85 12.98 21.07
CA SER A 15 20.46 12.53 22.33
C SER A 15 20.27 11.04 22.62
N HIS A 16 19.19 10.41 22.13
CA HIS A 16 18.93 8.99 22.39
C HIS A 16 19.73 8.02 21.49
N ARG A 17 20.17 8.42 20.29
CA ARG A 17 21.01 7.55 19.42
C ARG A 17 22.51 7.62 19.72
N ARG A 18 23.02 8.71 20.33
CA ARG A 18 24.47 8.88 20.59
C ARG A 18 25.02 7.98 21.69
N ALA A 19 24.18 7.39 22.54
CA ALA A 19 24.63 6.50 23.62
C ALA A 19 25.13 5.14 23.09
N TYR A 20 24.71 4.70 21.90
CA TYR A 20 25.08 3.37 21.36
C TYR A 20 26.40 3.35 20.58
N LEU A 21 26.85 4.48 20.02
CA LEU A 21 28.05 4.52 19.16
C LEU A 21 29.37 4.79 19.91
N ARG A 22 29.34 5.11 21.22
CA ARG A 22 30.56 5.36 22.02
C ARG A 22 31.20 4.12 22.66
N GLY A 23 30.61 2.93 22.48
CA GLY A 23 31.10 1.69 23.10
C GLY A 23 32.18 0.91 22.34
N MET A 24 32.59 1.33 21.13
CA MET A 24 33.48 0.54 20.24
C MET A 24 34.88 1.14 20.04
N GLN A 25 35.39 1.96 20.96
CA GLN A 25 36.81 2.33 20.98
C GLN A 25 37.57 1.50 22.01
N CYS A 26 37.89 0.25 21.63
CA CYS A 26 38.88 -0.55 22.34
C CYS A 26 40.29 -0.23 21.81
N VAL A 27 41.10 0.22 22.76
CA VAL A 27 42.54 0.47 22.76
C VAL A 27 43.33 -0.49 21.87
N ALA A 28 44.06 0.07 20.89
CA ALA A 28 45.06 -0.64 20.09
C ALA A 28 46.47 -0.30 20.62
N THR A 29 47.04 -1.17 21.45
CA THR A 29 48.50 -1.30 21.58
C THR A 29 48.85 -2.78 21.75
N GLY A 30 49.59 -3.34 20.79
CA GLY A 30 50.11 -4.70 20.89
C GLY A 30 50.13 -5.43 19.55
N GLN A 31 51.28 -5.42 18.88
CA GLN A 31 51.60 -6.30 17.76
C GLN A 31 51.34 -7.76 18.15
N ARG A 32 50.36 -8.41 17.52
CA ARG A 32 50.27 -9.87 17.44
C ARG A 32 49.95 -10.28 16.00
N HIS A 33 50.58 -11.38 15.61
CA HIS A 33 50.56 -12.00 14.30
C HIS A 33 49.16 -12.06 13.65
N PRO A 34 49.07 -11.97 12.30
CA PRO A 34 47.82 -12.14 11.58
C PRO A 34 47.41 -13.61 11.61
N SER A 35 46.81 -14.04 12.71
CA SER A 35 46.04 -15.27 12.72
C SER A 35 44.84 -15.06 11.79
N THR A 36 44.77 -15.89 10.74
CA THR A 36 43.69 -16.01 9.77
C THR A 36 42.38 -16.44 10.47
N LEU A 37 41.86 -15.58 11.33
CA LEU A 37 40.55 -15.75 11.94
C LEU A 37 39.55 -15.55 10.80
N GLN A 38 38.94 -16.66 10.37
CA GLN A 38 37.83 -16.61 9.44
C GLN A 38 36.85 -15.53 9.91
N PRO A 39 36.33 -14.67 9.00
CA PRO A 39 35.36 -13.67 9.37
C PRO A 39 34.20 -14.40 10.04
N ARG A 40 34.07 -14.21 11.36
CA ARG A 40 32.95 -14.74 12.14
C ARG A 40 31.70 -14.22 11.45
N GLN A 41 30.93 -15.11 10.84
CA GLN A 41 29.65 -14.76 10.25
C GLN A 41 28.79 -14.22 11.39
N CYS A 42 28.67 -12.90 11.48
CA CYS A 42 27.81 -12.25 12.45
C CYS A 42 26.38 -12.68 12.14
N CYS A 43 25.87 -13.63 12.91
CA CYS A 43 24.54 -14.14 12.74
C CYS A 43 23.54 -13.04 13.13
N LEU A 44 22.46 -12.93 12.38
CA LEU A 44 21.44 -11.91 12.58
C LEU A 44 20.61 -12.24 13.81
N VAL A 45 21.00 -11.68 14.97
CA VAL A 45 20.25 -11.82 16.22
C VAL A 45 19.13 -10.81 16.20
N VAL A 46 17.97 -11.21 15.70
CA VAL A 46 16.76 -10.39 15.73
C VAL A 46 16.10 -10.57 17.09
N MET A 47 16.39 -9.67 18.02
CA MET A 47 15.62 -9.59 19.26
C MET A 47 14.25 -9.01 18.92
N CYS A 48 13.25 -9.87 19.02
CA CYS A 48 11.88 -9.58 18.67
C CYS A 48 11.02 -9.77 19.92
N MET A 49 10.12 -8.82 20.16
CA MET A 49 9.13 -8.93 21.23
C MET A 49 8.18 -10.09 20.96
N ALA A 50 7.70 -10.73 22.03
CA ALA A 50 6.68 -11.76 21.94
C ALA A 50 5.36 -11.14 21.44
N LYS A 51 5.10 -11.26 20.13
CA LYS A 51 3.84 -10.95 19.44
C LYS A 51 3.37 -9.48 19.57
N PRO A 52 4.03 -8.52 18.91
CA PRO A 52 3.50 -7.17 18.83
C PRO A 52 2.11 -7.18 18.15
N TRP A 53 1.20 -6.31 18.62
CA TRP A 53 -0.09 -6.15 17.96
C TRP A 53 0.09 -5.62 16.54
N ARG A 54 -0.59 -6.21 15.57
CA ARG A 54 -0.58 -5.81 14.15
C ARG A 54 -2.00 -5.73 13.62
N PRO A 55 -2.30 -4.77 12.74
CA PRO A 55 -3.58 -4.75 12.06
C PRO A 55 -3.71 -5.96 11.12
N THR A 56 -4.93 -6.44 10.91
CA THR A 56 -5.20 -7.48 9.92
C THR A 56 -5.18 -6.89 8.51
N ILE A 57 -4.76 -7.67 7.50
CA ILE A 57 -4.72 -7.22 6.10
C ILE A 57 -6.12 -6.78 5.64
N ASP A 58 -7.16 -7.50 6.05
CA ASP A 58 -8.56 -7.18 5.75
C ASP A 58 -8.98 -5.82 6.31
N ASP A 59 -8.57 -5.49 7.54
CA ASP A 59 -8.87 -4.19 8.14
C ASP A 59 -8.18 -3.06 7.38
N VAL A 60 -6.91 -3.27 6.99
CA VAL A 60 -6.17 -2.29 6.17
C VAL A 60 -6.87 -2.08 4.83
N ASP A 61 -7.23 -3.16 4.13
CA ASP A 61 -7.92 -3.07 2.85
C ASP A 61 -9.33 -2.46 2.99
N SER A 62 -10.05 -2.73 4.08
CA SER A 62 -11.33 -2.06 4.38
C SER A 62 -11.16 -0.55 4.56
N ILE A 63 -10.25 -0.13 5.43
CA ILE A 63 -9.97 1.30 5.69
C ILE A 63 -9.57 2.01 4.41
N SER A 64 -8.76 1.36 3.58
CA SER A 64 -8.29 1.95 2.32
C SER A 64 -9.45 2.32 1.38
N ARG A 65 -10.58 1.60 1.45
CA ARG A 65 -11.81 1.85 0.67
C ARG A 65 -12.73 2.87 1.35
N GLY A 66 -12.40 3.31 2.57
CA GLY A 66 -13.25 4.13 3.42
C GLY A 66 -14.24 3.32 4.27
N GLY A 67 -14.06 1.99 4.34
CA GLY A 67 -14.83 1.13 5.24
C GLY A 67 -14.31 1.19 6.67
N PRO A 68 -15.12 0.76 7.66
CA PRO A 68 -14.67 0.60 9.04
C PRO A 68 -13.70 -0.58 9.17
N ALA A 69 -12.73 -0.49 10.08
CA ALA A 69 -11.96 -1.65 10.53
C ALA A 69 -12.71 -2.41 11.62
N LYS A 70 -12.48 -3.73 11.69
CA LYS A 70 -13.04 -4.60 12.72
C LYS A 70 -12.39 -4.32 14.07
N VAL A 71 -11.06 -4.14 14.08
CA VAL A 71 -10.31 -3.86 15.31
C VAL A 71 -10.19 -2.36 15.54
N ARG A 72 -10.56 -1.90 16.74
CA ARG A 72 -10.39 -0.50 17.16
C ARG A 72 -8.90 -0.18 17.21
N GLY A 73 -8.55 1.01 16.73
CA GLY A 73 -7.15 1.45 16.67
C GLY A 73 -6.42 0.93 15.45
N THR A 74 -7.08 0.29 14.48
CA THR A 74 -6.53 -0.01 13.14
C THR A 74 -6.58 1.19 12.19
N GLY A 75 -7.32 2.26 12.47
CA GLY A 75 -7.23 3.49 11.68
C GLY A 75 -7.33 4.74 12.56
N SER A 76 -6.87 5.87 12.03
CA SER A 76 -7.03 7.17 12.67
C SER A 76 -7.85 8.12 11.80
N ARG A 77 -8.79 8.85 12.40
CA ARG A 77 -9.54 9.90 11.70
C ARG A 77 -8.67 11.10 11.33
N ARG A 78 -7.58 11.32 12.06
CA ARG A 78 -6.62 12.41 11.83
C ARG A 78 -5.64 12.13 10.69
N ILE A 79 -5.61 10.89 10.19
CA ILE A 79 -4.70 10.47 9.12
C ILE A 79 -5.53 10.04 7.92
N PRO A 80 -5.26 10.58 6.72
CA PRO A 80 -5.97 10.14 5.54
C PRO A 80 -5.51 8.72 5.17
N HIS A 81 -6.47 7.81 5.04
CA HIS A 81 -6.23 6.43 4.61
C HIS A 81 -7.01 6.04 3.33
N ARG A 82 -8.04 6.81 2.99
CA ARG A 82 -8.93 6.50 1.85
C ARG A 82 -8.27 6.84 0.51
N LEU A 83 -8.18 5.84 -0.36
CA LEU A 83 -7.62 5.97 -1.70
C LEU A 83 -8.68 6.37 -2.74
N ASN A 84 -8.24 7.03 -3.82
CA ASN A 84 -9.04 7.20 -5.04
C ASN A 84 -8.78 6.00 -5.98
N THR A 85 -9.41 6.00 -7.15
CA THR A 85 -9.26 4.93 -8.15
C THR A 85 -7.81 4.80 -8.66
N GLU A 86 -7.12 5.90 -8.91
CA GLU A 86 -5.74 5.86 -9.42
C GLU A 86 -4.75 5.33 -8.38
N GLU A 87 -4.82 5.82 -7.14
CA GLU A 87 -4.00 5.34 -6.04
C GLU A 87 -4.32 3.91 -5.66
N ARG A 88 -5.57 3.47 -5.82
CA ARG A 88 -5.93 2.06 -5.65
C ARG A 88 -5.11 1.18 -6.57
N ASN A 89 -5.05 1.53 -7.86
CA ASN A 89 -4.27 0.78 -8.84
C ASN A 89 -2.78 0.76 -8.45
N LEU A 90 -2.23 1.89 -7.99
CA LEU A 90 -0.85 1.96 -7.50
C LEU A 90 -0.63 1.12 -6.24
N TYR A 91 -1.59 1.12 -5.31
CA TYR A 91 -1.54 0.33 -4.09
C TYR A 91 -1.57 -1.17 -4.40
N ASP A 92 -2.47 -1.63 -5.28
CA ASP A 92 -2.55 -3.04 -5.66
C ASP A 92 -1.29 -3.49 -6.42
N LEU A 93 -0.72 -2.64 -7.28
CA LEU A 93 0.59 -2.88 -7.89
C LEU A 93 1.72 -2.92 -6.86
N ALA A 94 1.68 -2.07 -5.83
CA ALA A 94 2.68 -2.03 -4.77
C ALA A 94 2.60 -3.29 -3.89
N LYS A 95 1.40 -3.81 -3.62
CA LYS A 95 1.21 -5.09 -2.91
C LYS A 95 1.90 -6.24 -3.63
N LYS A 96 1.73 -6.30 -4.96
CA LYS A 96 2.38 -7.31 -5.81
C LYS A 96 3.90 -7.13 -5.82
N LYS A 97 4.39 -5.91 -6.07
CA LYS A 97 5.83 -5.62 -6.18
C LYS A 97 6.59 -5.66 -4.86
N GLY A 98 5.91 -5.51 -3.73
CA GLY A 98 6.51 -5.36 -2.40
C GLY A 98 7.02 -3.95 -2.08
N PHE A 99 7.01 -3.02 -3.04
CA PHE A 99 7.40 -1.62 -2.83
C PHE A 99 6.43 -0.66 -3.53
N LEU A 100 6.31 0.55 -3.00
CA LEU A 100 5.45 1.59 -3.54
C LEU A 100 6.27 2.54 -4.41
N ALA A 101 5.82 2.79 -5.65
CA ALA A 101 6.41 3.80 -6.51
C ALA A 101 5.40 4.93 -6.76
N VAL A 102 5.76 6.16 -6.38
CA VAL A 102 4.92 7.35 -6.50
C VAL A 102 5.63 8.45 -7.26
N ARG A 103 4.89 9.34 -7.92
CA ARG A 103 5.48 10.56 -8.48
C ARG A 103 5.46 11.68 -7.45
N GLY A 104 6.60 12.34 -7.27
CA GLY A 104 6.80 13.30 -6.18
C GLY A 104 6.59 12.64 -4.81
N THR A 105 5.95 13.37 -3.89
CA THR A 105 5.69 12.91 -2.50
C THR A 105 4.35 12.19 -2.32
N ALA A 106 3.54 12.05 -3.38
CA ALA A 106 2.15 11.61 -3.32
C ALA A 106 1.22 12.48 -2.44
N TYR A 107 1.60 13.74 -2.19
CA TYR A 107 0.80 14.66 -1.39
C TYR A 107 -0.45 15.14 -2.12
N ARG A 108 -1.61 15.05 -1.44
CA ARG A 108 -2.88 15.56 -1.92
C ARG A 108 -3.17 16.96 -1.38
N LYS A 109 -3.42 17.90 -2.28
CA LYS A 109 -3.86 19.26 -1.91
C LYS A 109 -5.24 19.28 -1.23
N PHE A 110 -6.22 18.51 -1.73
CA PHE A 110 -7.62 18.61 -1.30
C PHE A 110 -7.97 17.80 -0.03
N ARG A 111 -7.16 16.82 0.35
CA ARG A 111 -7.43 15.93 1.50
C ARG A 111 -6.29 15.90 2.52
N HIS A 112 -5.42 16.92 2.47
CA HIS A 112 -4.24 17.14 3.32
C HIS A 112 -3.51 15.85 3.73
N GLY A 113 -2.41 15.54 3.05
CA GLY A 113 -1.51 14.43 3.40
C GLY A 113 -1.38 13.38 2.31
N ASN A 114 -0.85 12.22 2.71
CA ASN A 114 -0.31 11.21 1.80
C ASN A 114 -1.01 9.85 2.02
N PRO A 115 -2.29 9.70 1.61
CA PRO A 115 -3.06 8.51 1.94
C PRO A 115 -2.47 7.21 1.38
N LEU A 116 -1.88 7.27 0.19
CA LEU A 116 -1.27 6.12 -0.46
C LEU A 116 -0.04 5.59 0.29
N PRO A 117 0.99 6.42 0.60
CA PRO A 117 2.07 5.98 1.49
C PRO A 117 1.60 5.54 2.89
N ASN A 118 0.60 6.22 3.48
CA ASN A 118 0.10 5.87 4.81
C ASN A 118 -0.47 4.46 4.85
N ILE A 119 -1.37 4.14 3.91
CA ILE A 119 -2.00 2.82 3.87
C ILE A 119 -1.01 1.73 3.46
N PHE A 120 -0.06 2.05 2.58
CA PHE A 120 0.99 1.11 2.20
C PHE A 120 1.91 0.77 3.38
N ARG A 121 2.32 1.78 4.16
CA ARG A 121 3.09 1.58 5.40
C ARG A 121 2.34 0.69 6.39
N GLN A 122 1.02 0.88 6.51
CA GLN A 122 0.17 0.06 7.36
C GLN A 122 0.00 -1.38 6.87
N TRP A 123 -0.08 -1.57 5.55
CA TRP A 123 -0.06 -2.89 4.94
C TRP A 123 1.28 -3.61 5.17
N CYS A 124 2.40 -2.90 5.09
CA CYS A 124 3.71 -3.44 5.46
C CYS A 124 3.78 -3.83 6.95
N ASP A 125 3.17 -3.06 7.85
CA ASP A 125 3.08 -3.41 9.28
C ASP A 125 2.20 -4.63 9.54
N ALA A 126 1.07 -4.77 8.83
CA ALA A 126 0.24 -5.98 8.86
C ALA A 126 1.04 -7.23 8.44
N ARG A 127 1.96 -7.07 7.49
CA ARG A 127 2.84 -8.14 6.98
C ARG A 127 4.15 -8.32 7.73
N GLY A 128 4.48 -7.42 8.68
CA GLY A 128 5.77 -7.44 9.36
C GLY A 128 6.98 -7.32 8.43
N GLN A 129 6.89 -6.49 7.38
CA GLN A 129 7.95 -6.29 6.38
C GLN A 129 8.36 -4.82 6.30
N VAL A 130 9.58 -4.53 5.81
CA VAL A 130 10.02 -3.15 5.59
C VAL A 130 9.09 -2.39 4.62
N CYS A 131 8.88 -1.10 4.87
CA CYS A 131 8.14 -0.24 3.95
C CYS A 131 9.11 0.50 3.04
N VAL A 132 9.09 0.20 1.75
CA VAL A 132 9.95 0.86 0.75
C VAL A 132 9.10 1.71 -0.18
N VAL A 133 9.41 3.01 -0.23
CA VAL A 133 8.74 4.00 -1.09
C VAL A 133 9.77 4.62 -2.04
N VAL A 134 9.52 4.54 -3.34
CA VAL A 134 10.30 5.18 -4.40
C VAL A 134 9.56 6.43 -4.86
N GLU A 135 10.11 7.59 -4.56
CA GLU A 135 9.64 8.90 -5.01
C GLU A 135 10.32 9.22 -6.34
N GLN A 136 9.53 9.10 -7.41
CA GLN A 136 9.96 9.38 -8.76
C GLN A 136 9.94 10.88 -9.01
N ASP A 137 11.03 11.39 -9.59
CA ASP A 137 11.07 12.79 -10.01
C ASP A 137 10.00 13.06 -11.09
N LEU A 138 9.36 14.22 -10.97
CA LEU A 138 8.28 14.68 -11.85
C LEU A 138 8.80 15.06 -13.23
N VAL A 139 10.00 15.64 -13.30
CA VAL A 139 10.54 16.24 -14.53
C VAL A 139 11.17 15.19 -15.43
N GLY A 140 11.62 14.06 -14.87
CA GLY A 140 12.05 12.87 -15.63
C GLY A 140 13.29 13.05 -16.52
N ASN A 141 13.77 14.28 -16.71
CA ASN A 141 14.86 14.62 -17.62
C ASN A 141 16.23 14.71 -16.97
N ARG A 142 16.31 14.92 -15.64
CA ARG A 142 17.60 15.03 -14.91
C ARG A 142 17.57 14.46 -13.49
N GLY A 143 16.41 14.05 -12.99
CA GLY A 143 16.23 13.74 -11.58
C GLY A 143 16.64 12.33 -11.20
N THR A 144 17.50 12.25 -10.20
CA THR A 144 17.64 11.09 -9.33
C THR A 144 16.30 10.81 -8.64
N ASP A 145 15.86 9.56 -8.66
CA ASP A 145 14.70 9.13 -7.87
C ASP A 145 15.17 8.92 -6.42
N ARG A 146 14.29 9.19 -5.45
CA ARG A 146 14.59 9.02 -4.03
C ARG A 146 13.93 7.75 -3.51
N VAL A 147 14.64 7.02 -2.66
CA VAL A 147 14.11 5.83 -1.98
C VAL A 147 14.06 6.09 -0.48
N VAL A 148 12.90 5.87 0.10
CA VAL A 148 12.65 5.92 1.54
C VAL A 148 12.39 4.51 2.02
N VAL A 149 13.21 4.03 2.95
CA VAL A 149 13.03 2.72 3.59
C VAL A 149 12.69 2.93 5.06
N ASP A 150 11.47 2.62 5.47
CA ASP A 150 11.06 2.67 6.86
C ASP A 150 11.10 1.27 7.51
N LEU A 151 11.85 1.18 8.60
CA LEU A 151 12.05 -0.06 9.36
C LEU A 151 11.03 -0.25 10.49
N ALA A 152 10.24 0.79 10.82
CA ALA A 152 9.25 0.74 11.89
C ALA A 152 8.24 -0.43 11.77
N PRO A 153 7.73 -0.80 10.57
CA PRO A 153 6.86 -1.97 10.40
C PRO A 153 7.45 -3.31 10.86
N LEU A 154 8.78 -3.44 10.94
CA LEU A 154 9.40 -4.67 11.45
C LEU A 154 9.16 -4.85 12.95
N ARG A 155 8.90 -3.77 13.70
CA ARG A 155 8.72 -3.77 15.17
C ARG A 155 9.88 -4.44 15.91
N LEU A 156 11.11 -4.14 15.48
CA LEU A 156 12.34 -4.63 16.11
C LEU A 156 12.84 -3.65 17.17
N GLU A 157 13.52 -4.17 18.19
CA GLU A 157 14.26 -3.36 19.17
C GLU A 157 15.58 -2.86 18.58
N ASP A 158 16.29 -3.75 17.88
CA ASP A 158 17.54 -3.44 17.19
C ASP A 158 17.38 -3.62 15.67
N THR A 159 17.54 -2.52 14.93
CA THR A 159 17.51 -2.48 13.47
C THR A 159 18.90 -2.46 12.84
N THR A 160 19.98 -2.44 13.62
CA THR A 160 21.36 -2.19 13.16
C THR A 160 21.76 -3.12 12.02
N GLN A 161 21.46 -4.41 12.15
CA GLN A 161 21.84 -5.38 11.13
C GLN A 161 21.06 -5.24 9.82
N VAL A 162 19.78 -4.88 9.91
CA VAL A 162 18.94 -4.57 8.75
C VAL A 162 19.43 -3.28 8.09
N GLU A 163 19.80 -2.26 8.87
CA GLU A 163 20.41 -1.03 8.37
C GLU A 163 21.70 -1.32 7.59
N LEU A 164 22.62 -2.12 8.14
CA LEU A 164 23.87 -2.49 7.48
C LEU A 164 23.64 -3.24 6.17
N LEU A 165 22.72 -4.22 6.16
CA LEU A 165 22.35 -4.95 4.95
C LEU A 165 21.82 -4.01 3.86
N LEU A 166 20.92 -3.08 4.22
CA LEU A 166 20.36 -2.13 3.27
C LEU A 166 21.40 -1.15 2.74
N LEU A 167 22.38 -0.76 3.56
CA LEU A 167 23.49 0.10 3.13
C LEU A 167 24.41 -0.61 2.13
N GLU A 168 24.74 -1.87 2.39
CA GLU A 168 25.51 -2.71 1.46
C GLU A 168 24.78 -2.84 0.12
N MET A 169 23.49 -3.19 0.15
CA MET A 169 22.67 -3.31 -1.05
C MET A 169 22.51 -2.00 -1.82
N ALA A 170 22.40 -0.87 -1.11
CA ALA A 170 22.34 0.44 -1.72
C ALA A 170 23.65 0.76 -2.45
N ALA A 171 24.79 0.47 -1.82
CA ALA A 171 26.10 0.64 -2.43
C ALA A 171 26.28 -0.24 -3.68
N GLU A 172 25.89 -1.53 -3.62
CA GLU A 172 25.89 -2.43 -4.78
C GLU A 172 25.04 -1.91 -5.94
N SER A 173 23.92 -1.24 -5.63
CA SER A 173 22.98 -0.71 -6.63
C SER A 173 23.40 0.66 -7.17
N GLY A 174 24.50 1.24 -6.67
CA GLY A 174 24.95 2.59 -7.01
C GLY A 174 24.04 3.69 -6.46
N LEU A 175 23.37 3.44 -5.34
CA LEU A 175 22.57 4.46 -4.66
C LEU A 175 23.40 5.20 -3.61
N ARG A 176 23.25 6.53 -3.57
CA ARG A 176 23.84 7.40 -2.55
C ARG A 176 22.96 7.40 -1.30
N ARG A 177 23.54 7.18 -0.12
CA ARG A 177 22.85 7.44 1.16
C ARG A 177 22.67 8.94 1.34
N VAL A 178 21.47 9.38 1.68
CA VAL A 178 21.15 10.77 1.97
C VAL A 178 21.04 10.96 3.48
N ASP A 179 21.79 11.92 4.03
CA ASP A 179 21.77 12.22 5.45
C ASP A 179 20.54 13.05 5.86
N TYR A 180 20.19 12.97 7.15
CA TYR A 180 19.07 13.73 7.72
C TYR A 180 19.24 15.25 7.65
N THR A 181 20.47 15.74 7.44
CA THR A 181 20.76 17.15 7.22
C THR A 181 20.32 17.61 5.83
N GLU A 182 20.44 16.75 4.82
CA GLU A 182 19.97 17.02 3.45
C GLU A 182 18.47 16.77 3.33
N ARG A 183 17.96 15.74 4.00
CA ARG A 183 16.54 15.39 4.02
C ARG A 183 16.03 15.25 5.46
N PRO A 184 15.38 16.28 6.00
CA PRO A 184 14.93 16.26 7.38
C PRO A 184 13.79 15.24 7.57
N ALA A 185 13.61 14.79 8.81
CA ALA A 185 12.62 13.76 9.16
C ALA A 185 11.17 14.21 8.99
N ASP A 186 10.88 15.50 8.80
CA ASP A 186 9.57 15.99 8.40
C ASP A 186 9.29 15.79 6.90
N ALA A 187 10.32 15.53 6.07
CA ALA A 187 10.19 15.21 4.65
C ALA A 187 9.88 13.72 4.40
N LEU A 188 9.17 13.08 5.32
CA LEU A 188 8.71 11.70 5.18
C LEU A 188 7.50 11.61 4.25
N PRO A 189 7.37 10.54 3.45
CA PRO A 189 6.21 10.34 2.60
C PRO A 189 4.97 9.94 3.40
N PHE A 190 5.06 9.71 4.71
CA PHE A 190 3.95 9.29 5.57
C PHE A 190 3.66 10.31 6.68
N ASN A 191 2.38 10.38 7.06
CA ASN A 191 1.90 11.19 8.17
C ASN A 191 2.09 10.41 9.49
N ILE A 192 2.85 10.98 10.41
CA ILE A 192 3.08 10.42 11.75
C ILE A 192 2.46 11.36 12.77
N LEU A 193 1.62 10.84 13.64
CA LEU A 193 1.13 11.59 14.79
C LEU A 193 2.11 11.38 15.94
N PRO A 194 2.50 12.44 16.67
CA PRO A 194 3.20 12.25 17.92
C PRO A 194 2.34 11.36 18.83
N PRO A 195 2.95 10.45 19.62
CA PRO A 195 2.20 9.67 20.60
C PRO A 195 1.43 10.65 21.48
N GLU A 196 0.11 10.46 21.57
CA GLU A 196 -0.70 11.20 22.53
C GLU A 196 -0.17 10.76 23.90
N LEU A 197 0.52 11.66 24.59
CA LEU A 197 0.86 11.46 25.99
C LEU A 197 -0.48 11.50 26.73
N ASP A 198 -1.07 10.32 26.95
CA ASP A 198 -2.34 10.13 27.65
C ASP A 198 -2.39 11.05 28.88
N GLY A 199 -3.26 12.07 28.83
CA GLY A 199 -3.46 13.03 29.92
C GLY A 199 -3.02 14.47 29.65
N LEU A 200 -2.25 14.75 28.60
CA LEU A 200 -2.08 16.10 28.08
C LEU A 200 -2.95 16.27 26.84
N THR A 201 -4.27 16.33 27.06
CA THR A 201 -5.19 16.91 26.08
C THR A 201 -4.79 18.37 25.92
N VAL A 202 -3.86 18.63 24.99
CA VAL A 202 -3.77 19.94 24.37
C VAL A 202 -5.10 20.05 23.64
N GLU A 203 -6.07 20.72 24.27
CA GLU A 203 -7.23 21.30 23.61
C GLU A 203 -6.65 22.18 22.50
N VAL A 204 -6.39 21.58 21.33
CA VAL A 204 -6.14 22.33 20.13
C VAL A 204 -7.50 22.94 19.86
N GLU A 205 -7.70 24.17 20.33
CA GLU A 205 -8.85 24.97 19.97
C GLU A 205 -8.96 24.86 18.45
N ASP A 206 -9.95 24.09 17.99
CA ASP A 206 -10.34 24.00 16.59
C ASP A 206 -10.71 25.45 16.23
N ALA A 207 -9.73 26.20 15.72
CA ALA A 207 -9.91 27.55 15.24
C ALA A 207 -10.95 27.43 14.12
N GLY A 208 -12.20 27.63 14.50
CA GLY A 208 -13.34 27.32 13.69
C GLY A 208 -13.17 27.99 12.35
N CYS A 209 -13.35 27.21 11.29
CA CYS A 209 -14.00 27.69 10.08
C CYS A 209 -15.43 28.12 10.46
N ALA A 210 -15.54 29.18 11.25
CA ALA A 210 -16.75 29.95 11.37
C ALA A 210 -16.96 30.59 10.01
N GLY A 211 -17.91 30.03 9.25
CA GLY A 211 -18.46 30.65 8.06
C GLY A 211 -19.02 32.02 8.42
N GLY A 212 -18.18 33.05 8.34
CA GLY A 212 -18.58 34.44 8.34
C GLY A 212 -19.34 34.73 7.05
N ARG A 213 -20.67 34.55 7.09
CA ARG A 213 -21.58 35.29 6.21
C ARG A 213 -21.50 36.76 6.60
N THR A 214 -20.57 37.50 6.02
CA THR A 214 -20.59 38.96 6.06
C THR A 214 -21.08 39.50 4.73
N GLY A 215 -22.24 40.15 4.78
CA GLY A 215 -22.44 41.46 4.15
C GLY A 215 -22.44 41.52 2.64
N ALA A 216 -23.63 41.70 2.09
CA ALA A 216 -23.82 42.40 0.83
C ALA A 216 -23.12 43.76 0.88
N ALA A 217 -22.19 44.00 -0.05
CA ALA A 217 -21.73 45.33 -0.41
C ALA A 217 -21.52 45.37 -1.94
N THR A 218 -22.34 46.21 -2.55
CA THR A 218 -22.30 46.78 -3.90
C THR A 218 -20.93 46.77 -4.59
N ALA A 219 -20.88 46.15 -5.77
CA ALA A 219 -19.83 46.37 -6.76
C ALA A 219 -20.34 47.36 -7.83
N PRO A 220 -19.51 48.35 -8.25
CA PRO A 220 -19.83 49.18 -9.39
C PRO A 220 -19.48 48.50 -10.71
N GLU A 221 -20.32 48.85 -11.67
CA GLU A 221 -20.33 48.61 -13.10
C GLU A 221 -19.03 49.08 -13.79
N ALA A 222 -18.42 48.23 -14.61
CA ALA A 222 -17.55 48.65 -15.70
C ALA A 222 -17.41 47.52 -16.74
N ALA A 223 -17.99 47.80 -17.91
CA ALA A 223 -17.95 47.01 -19.13
C ALA A 223 -16.54 46.89 -19.72
N VAL A 224 -16.20 45.76 -20.35
CA VAL A 224 -15.50 45.70 -21.65
C VAL A 224 -15.81 44.37 -22.37
N SER A 225 -16.51 44.53 -23.50
CA SER A 225 -16.46 43.82 -24.79
C SER A 225 -16.32 42.28 -24.87
N ALA A 226 -17.42 41.70 -25.35
CA ALA A 226 -17.51 40.38 -25.96
C ALA A 226 -17.13 40.45 -27.45
N GLU A 227 -16.19 39.59 -27.88
CA GLU A 227 -16.02 39.21 -29.28
C GLU A 227 -16.59 37.79 -29.45
N ARG A 228 -17.65 37.73 -30.28
CA ARG A 228 -18.33 36.52 -30.73
C ARG A 228 -17.44 35.78 -31.73
N PHE A 229 -17.27 34.48 -31.57
CA PHE A 229 -17.05 33.60 -32.72
C PHE A 229 -17.99 32.40 -32.60
N GLY A 230 -19.03 32.43 -33.42
CA GLY A 230 -19.87 31.27 -33.71
C GLY A 230 -19.22 30.44 -34.81
N SER A 231 -19.41 29.13 -34.74
CA SER A 231 -19.39 28.26 -35.91
C SER A 231 -20.32 27.07 -35.65
N SER A 232 -21.50 27.23 -36.22
CA SER A 232 -22.41 26.19 -36.71
C SER A 232 -21.69 25.16 -37.61
N SER A 233 -22.13 23.90 -37.55
CA SER A 233 -22.22 22.93 -38.67
C SER A 233 -22.25 21.49 -38.12
N SER A 234 -22.96 20.51 -38.66
CA SER A 234 -24.08 20.44 -39.58
C SER A 234 -24.42 18.95 -39.64
N ARG A 235 -25.71 18.62 -39.53
CA ARG A 235 -26.25 17.28 -39.82
C ARG A 235 -26.10 17.04 -41.32
N SER A 236 -25.56 15.89 -41.70
CA SER A 236 -25.64 15.38 -43.08
C SER A 236 -26.18 13.95 -43.05
N SER A 237 -27.43 13.87 -43.46
CA SER A 237 -28.15 12.71 -43.96
C SER A 237 -27.88 12.55 -45.46
N SER A 238 -27.50 11.36 -45.90
CA SER A 238 -27.57 10.90 -47.30
C SER A 238 -27.60 9.37 -47.27
N SER A 239 -28.66 8.67 -47.66
CA SER A 239 -29.32 8.56 -48.98
C SER A 239 -28.77 7.38 -49.79
N SER A 240 -29.71 6.53 -50.24
CA SER A 240 -29.64 5.57 -51.37
C SER A 240 -28.69 4.38 -51.17
N GLY A 241 -29.08 3.11 -51.29
CA GLY A 241 -30.09 2.48 -52.13
C GLY A 241 -29.38 1.38 -52.93
N ASN A 242 -29.68 0.11 -52.66
CA ASN A 242 -29.76 -0.90 -53.71
C ASN A 242 -30.40 -2.20 -53.19
N CYS A 243 -31.29 -2.69 -54.03
CA CYS A 243 -32.14 -3.85 -53.93
C CYS A 243 -31.57 -4.92 -54.85
N CYS A 244 -31.32 -6.12 -54.34
CA CYS A 244 -31.27 -7.35 -55.13
C CYS A 244 -31.82 -8.50 -54.30
N ASP A 245 -32.93 -9.03 -54.80
CA ASP A 245 -33.54 -10.31 -54.53
C ASP A 245 -32.58 -11.43 -54.97
N GLU A 246 -32.33 -12.46 -54.15
CA GLU A 246 -32.22 -13.82 -54.66
C GLU A 246 -32.45 -14.85 -53.54
N SER A 247 -33.46 -15.67 -53.75
CA SER A 247 -33.89 -16.76 -52.89
C SER A 247 -33.02 -18.00 -53.13
N THR A 248 -32.45 -18.62 -52.09
CA THR A 248 -32.03 -20.03 -52.17
C THR A 248 -32.08 -20.72 -50.80
N SER A 249 -33.09 -21.58 -50.67
CA SER A 249 -33.22 -22.82 -49.89
C SER A 249 -32.25 -23.18 -48.74
N SER A 250 -32.87 -23.49 -47.59
CA SER A 250 -32.78 -24.77 -46.86
C SER A 250 -31.41 -25.37 -46.51
N GLY A 251 -31.12 -25.47 -45.21
CA GLY A 251 -30.13 -26.45 -44.73
C GLY A 251 -29.73 -26.26 -43.26
N ARG A 252 -30.23 -27.12 -42.38
CA ARG A 252 -29.76 -27.34 -41.00
C ARG A 252 -28.22 -27.49 -40.98
N SER A 253 -27.55 -26.93 -39.98
CA SER A 253 -26.53 -27.65 -39.17
C SER A 253 -26.00 -26.79 -38.02
N SER A 254 -26.09 -27.37 -36.83
CA SER A 254 -25.43 -26.98 -35.59
C SER A 254 -23.90 -27.09 -35.71
N SER A 255 -23.19 -26.43 -34.79
CA SER A 255 -21.73 -26.39 -34.57
C SER A 255 -20.89 -25.45 -35.47
N ASN A 256 -20.66 -24.22 -35.00
CA ASN A 256 -19.67 -23.30 -35.59
C ASN A 256 -18.91 -22.49 -34.52
N SER A 257 -18.41 -23.15 -33.47
CA SER A 257 -17.59 -22.51 -32.43
C SER A 257 -16.08 -22.57 -32.70
N SER A 258 -15.61 -23.16 -33.80
CA SER A 258 -14.17 -23.27 -34.11
C SER A 258 -13.64 -22.22 -35.11
N SER A 259 -14.49 -21.39 -35.73
CA SER A 259 -14.05 -20.35 -36.67
C SER A 259 -13.61 -19.04 -35.99
N CYS A 260 -14.05 -18.77 -34.75
CA CYS A 260 -13.67 -17.57 -34.02
C CYS A 260 -12.21 -17.60 -33.53
N SER A 261 -11.69 -18.77 -33.15
CA SER A 261 -10.30 -18.88 -32.66
C SER A 261 -9.26 -18.67 -33.76
N ALA A 262 -9.57 -19.04 -35.01
CA ALA A 262 -8.68 -18.83 -36.14
C ALA A 262 -8.47 -17.33 -36.43
N SER A 263 -9.53 -16.52 -36.29
CA SER A 263 -9.48 -15.07 -36.54
C SER A 263 -8.64 -14.30 -35.51
N VAL A 264 -8.63 -14.72 -34.24
CA VAL A 264 -7.83 -14.06 -33.19
C VAL A 264 -6.33 -14.28 -33.40
N GLU A 265 -5.92 -15.49 -33.79
CA GLU A 265 -4.51 -15.81 -34.00
C GLU A 265 -3.95 -15.10 -35.24
N GLU A 266 -4.74 -14.98 -36.30
CA GLU A 266 -4.39 -14.16 -37.48
C GLU A 266 -4.18 -12.70 -37.11
N LEU A 267 -5.05 -12.12 -36.27
CA LEU A 267 -4.89 -10.74 -35.78
C LEU A 267 -3.63 -10.57 -34.92
N ARG A 268 -3.27 -11.55 -34.09
CA ARG A 268 -2.02 -11.54 -33.31
C ARG A 268 -0.79 -11.55 -34.21
N GLN A 269 -0.80 -12.40 -35.25
CA GLN A 269 0.28 -12.46 -36.22
C GLN A 269 0.41 -11.14 -37.00
N ALA A 270 -0.71 -10.55 -37.42
CA ALA A 270 -0.74 -9.26 -38.11
C ALA A 270 -0.18 -8.13 -37.24
N VAL A 271 -0.55 -8.06 -35.95
CA VAL A 271 0.01 -7.08 -35.00
C VAL A 271 1.52 -7.25 -34.86
N SER A 272 2.01 -8.49 -34.79
CA SER A 272 3.44 -8.80 -34.68
C SER A 272 4.22 -8.35 -35.93
N VAL A 273 3.74 -8.72 -37.12
CA VAL A 273 4.35 -8.32 -38.40
C VAL A 273 4.38 -6.80 -38.53
N GLN A 274 3.27 -6.13 -38.24
CA GLN A 274 3.17 -4.68 -38.36
C GLN A 274 4.07 -3.94 -37.34
N ALA A 275 4.25 -4.50 -36.13
CA ALA A 275 5.18 -3.94 -35.15
C ALA A 275 6.65 -4.02 -35.61
N GLU A 276 7.02 -5.09 -36.32
CA GLU A 276 8.37 -5.25 -36.86
C GLU A 276 8.63 -4.27 -38.02
N VAL A 277 7.65 -3.99 -38.87
CA VAL A 277 7.73 -2.94 -39.91
C VAL A 277 8.03 -1.57 -39.27
N VAL A 278 7.31 -1.20 -38.21
CA VAL A 278 7.56 0.06 -37.48
C VAL A 278 8.97 0.09 -36.87
N ARG A 279 9.47 -1.06 -36.38
CA ARG A 279 10.83 -1.16 -35.83
C ARG A 279 11.89 -1.01 -36.93
N GLN A 280 11.71 -1.65 -38.08
CA GLN A 280 12.61 -1.56 -39.23
C GLN A 280 12.69 -0.12 -39.76
N LEU A 281 11.56 0.57 -39.91
CA LEU A 281 11.52 1.97 -40.33
C LEU A 281 12.30 2.88 -39.35
N LYS A 282 12.15 2.66 -38.05
CA LYS A 282 12.94 3.37 -37.04
C LYS A 282 14.43 3.00 -37.08
N GLY A 283 14.76 1.75 -37.40
CA GLY A 283 16.12 1.29 -37.60
C GLY A 283 16.81 1.93 -38.81
N GLN A 284 16.05 2.35 -39.82
CA GLN A 284 16.53 3.13 -40.97
C GLN A 284 16.77 4.62 -40.65
N GLY A 285 16.55 5.04 -39.40
CA GLY A 285 16.75 6.42 -38.95
C GLY A 285 15.54 7.33 -39.14
N LEU A 286 14.37 6.81 -39.56
CA LEU A 286 13.14 7.59 -39.62
C LEU A 286 12.65 7.92 -38.21
N ALA A 287 12.33 9.19 -37.98
CA ALA A 287 11.80 9.68 -36.74
C ALA A 287 10.29 9.38 -36.61
N ASN A 288 9.76 9.46 -35.38
CA ASN A 288 8.32 9.27 -35.14
C ASN A 288 7.43 10.35 -35.81
N LYS A 289 8.03 11.44 -36.30
CA LYS A 289 7.33 12.52 -37.01
C LYS A 289 7.22 12.28 -38.52
N ASP A 290 7.95 11.30 -39.06
CA ASP A 290 7.90 11.00 -40.48
C ASP A 290 6.53 10.43 -40.87
N PRO A 291 5.92 10.90 -41.97
CA PRO A 291 4.57 10.51 -42.37
C PRO A 291 4.45 9.00 -42.62
N VAL A 292 5.52 8.38 -43.11
CA VAL A 292 5.59 6.92 -43.34
C VAL A 292 5.50 6.15 -42.01
N VAL A 293 6.23 6.59 -40.99
CA VAL A 293 6.19 5.96 -39.66
C VAL A 293 4.82 6.18 -39.01
N GLN A 294 4.23 7.37 -39.17
CA GLN A 294 2.91 7.69 -38.62
C GLN A 294 1.81 6.80 -39.20
N GLU A 295 1.81 6.57 -40.52
CA GLU A 295 0.80 5.73 -41.15
C GLU A 295 0.90 4.27 -40.68
N HIS A 296 2.11 3.71 -40.61
CA HIS A 296 2.28 2.35 -40.09
C HIS A 296 1.95 2.21 -38.59
N VAL A 297 2.15 3.28 -37.80
CA VAL A 297 1.71 3.32 -36.40
C VAL A 297 0.18 3.38 -36.31
N ARG A 298 -0.49 4.13 -37.20
CA ARG A 298 -1.96 4.19 -37.28
C ARG A 298 -2.54 2.81 -37.57
N ILE A 299 -1.99 2.08 -38.54
CA ILE A 299 -2.39 0.70 -38.87
C ILE A 299 -2.17 -0.22 -37.66
N LEU A 300 -1.01 -0.12 -36.98
CA LEU A 300 -0.74 -0.91 -35.78
C LEU A 300 -1.74 -0.65 -34.65
N MET A 301 -2.18 0.60 -34.47
CA MET A 301 -3.20 0.94 -33.47
C MET A 301 -4.57 0.36 -33.83
N GLN A 302 -4.94 0.36 -35.12
CA GLN A 302 -6.19 -0.26 -35.58
C GLN A 302 -6.17 -1.77 -35.32
N LEU A 303 -5.11 -2.48 -35.74
CA LEU A 303 -5.00 -3.93 -35.53
C LEU A 303 -5.05 -4.32 -34.06
N LYS A 304 -4.49 -3.50 -33.17
CA LYS A 304 -4.59 -3.73 -31.71
C LYS A 304 -5.99 -3.50 -31.17
N ALA A 305 -6.73 -2.54 -31.70
CA ALA A 305 -8.13 -2.33 -31.32
C ALA A 305 -9.00 -3.50 -31.79
N ASP A 306 -8.80 -3.98 -33.02
CA ASP A 306 -9.51 -5.12 -33.57
C ASP A 306 -9.22 -6.40 -32.78
N LEU A 307 -7.94 -6.64 -32.42
CA LEU A 307 -7.54 -7.74 -31.55
C LEU A 307 -8.18 -7.66 -30.17
N ALA A 308 -8.21 -6.47 -29.55
CA ALA A 308 -8.86 -6.28 -28.25
C ALA A 308 -10.38 -6.53 -28.31
N GLN A 309 -11.03 -6.16 -29.42
CA GLN A 309 -12.45 -6.42 -29.64
C GLN A 309 -12.72 -7.92 -29.86
N ALA A 310 -11.83 -8.62 -30.56
CA ALA A 310 -11.94 -10.06 -30.81
C ALA A 310 -11.64 -10.90 -29.55
N GLU A 311 -10.73 -10.44 -28.67
CA GLU A 311 -10.42 -11.08 -27.40
C GLU A 311 -11.44 -10.76 -26.29
N ALA A 312 -12.28 -9.74 -26.48
CA ALA A 312 -13.31 -9.41 -25.52
C ALA A 312 -14.30 -10.59 -25.40
N PRO A 313 -14.56 -11.08 -24.17
CA PRO A 313 -15.51 -12.18 -23.98
C PRO A 313 -16.88 -11.76 -24.53
N PRO A 314 -17.63 -12.66 -25.19
CA PRO A 314 -18.95 -12.35 -25.70
C PRO A 314 -19.81 -11.89 -24.52
N ILE A 315 -20.04 -10.58 -24.44
CA ILE A 315 -20.91 -9.99 -23.43
C ILE A 315 -22.29 -10.55 -23.77
N ALA A 316 -22.78 -11.47 -22.95
CA ALA A 316 -24.10 -12.05 -23.08
C ALA A 316 -25.13 -10.92 -23.07
N SER A 317 -25.59 -10.54 -24.26
CA SER A 317 -26.64 -9.56 -24.48
C SER A 317 -27.97 -10.16 -24.07
N SER A 318 -28.26 -10.15 -22.77
CA SER A 318 -29.62 -10.38 -22.24
C SER A 318 -30.25 -9.05 -21.87
N PRO A 319 -31.18 -8.50 -22.67
CA PRO A 319 -32.08 -7.46 -22.20
C PRO A 319 -33.20 -8.14 -21.42
N LYS A 320 -33.05 -8.28 -20.10
CA LYS A 320 -34.20 -8.58 -19.23
C LYS A 320 -34.99 -7.28 -19.08
N GLN A 321 -36.07 -7.14 -19.86
CA GLN A 321 -37.04 -6.06 -19.72
C GLN A 321 -37.51 -5.97 -18.25
N PRO A 322 -37.64 -4.75 -17.68
CA PRO A 322 -38.26 -4.58 -16.37
C PRO A 322 -39.75 -4.91 -16.48
N GLN A 323 -40.20 -5.94 -15.76
CA GLN A 323 -41.64 -6.14 -15.53
C GLN A 323 -42.14 -5.06 -14.57
N GLU A 324 -43.13 -4.33 -15.07
CA GLU A 324 -43.96 -3.35 -14.39
C GLU A 324 -44.74 -4.04 -13.24
N PRO A 325 -44.67 -3.55 -11.99
CA PRO A 325 -45.37 -4.18 -10.87
C PRO A 325 -46.87 -3.87 -10.93
N GLU A 326 -47.65 -4.94 -11.06
CA GLU A 326 -49.11 -4.98 -11.03
C GLU A 326 -49.65 -4.46 -9.69
N LEU A 327 -50.52 -3.45 -9.77
CA LEU A 327 -51.24 -2.84 -8.66
C LEU A 327 -52.32 -3.79 -8.11
N THR A 328 -52.15 -4.29 -6.89
CA THR A 328 -53.24 -4.95 -6.17
C THR A 328 -54.08 -3.94 -5.37
N PRO A 329 -55.42 -4.07 -5.37
CA PRO A 329 -56.34 -3.10 -4.80
C PRO A 329 -56.43 -3.16 -3.26
N VAL A 330 -56.65 -1.97 -2.71
CA VAL A 330 -56.88 -1.67 -1.28
C VAL A 330 -58.23 -2.23 -0.81
N GLY A 331 -58.22 -2.92 0.33
CA GLY A 331 -59.40 -3.37 1.08
C GLY A 331 -59.17 -3.25 2.60
N PRO A 332 -60.24 -3.16 3.42
CA PRO A 332 -60.35 -2.10 4.42
C PRO A 332 -59.93 -2.45 5.86
N LEU A 333 -59.73 -1.36 6.60
CA LEU A 333 -59.48 -1.19 8.03
C LEU A 333 -60.31 -2.12 8.95
N HIS A 334 -59.62 -2.73 9.93
CA HIS A 334 -60.22 -3.15 11.20
C HIS A 334 -59.29 -2.80 12.38
N PRO A 335 -59.80 -2.18 13.47
CA PRO A 335 -59.06 -1.95 14.70
C PRO A 335 -59.48 -2.93 15.81
N ALA A 336 -58.53 -3.57 16.48
CA ALA A 336 -58.65 -4.15 17.83
C ALA A 336 -57.26 -4.65 18.25
N ALA A 337 -56.58 -3.99 19.20
CA ALA A 337 -56.64 -4.30 20.63
C ALA A 337 -56.28 -5.76 20.95
N LEU A 338 -55.09 -5.97 21.55
CA LEU A 338 -54.87 -6.91 22.67
C LEU A 338 -53.40 -6.88 23.15
N GLN A 339 -53.25 -6.36 24.37
CA GLN A 339 -52.43 -6.88 25.48
C GLN A 339 -51.09 -7.57 25.16
N ARG A 340 -49.98 -6.90 25.50
CA ARG A 340 -48.71 -7.57 25.83
C ARG A 340 -48.52 -7.56 27.34
N SER A 341 -48.62 -8.75 27.93
CA SER A 341 -48.30 -9.05 29.31
C SER A 341 -46.78 -9.20 29.51
N ASN A 342 -46.32 -8.65 30.63
CA ASN A 342 -44.97 -8.82 31.17
C ASN A 342 -44.80 -10.26 31.69
N GLY A 343 -43.81 -10.99 31.19
CA GLY A 343 -43.45 -12.34 31.65
C GLY A 343 -41.96 -12.46 31.94
N ARG A 344 -41.60 -12.30 33.22
CA ARG A 344 -40.28 -12.54 33.81
C ARG A 344 -40.18 -14.02 34.23
N PRO A 345 -39.14 -14.77 33.87
CA PRO A 345 -38.85 -16.04 34.53
C PRO A 345 -37.70 -15.88 35.51
N THR A 346 -38.02 -15.96 36.80
CA THR A 346 -37.08 -16.33 37.87
C THR A 346 -37.00 -17.85 37.95
N GLY A 347 -35.92 -18.44 37.44
CA GLY A 347 -35.63 -19.88 37.51
C GLY A 347 -34.45 -20.14 38.43
N ARG A 348 -34.75 -20.41 39.70
CA ARG A 348 -33.83 -20.84 40.76
C ARG A 348 -33.68 -22.36 40.67
N GLY A 349 -32.47 -22.86 40.42
CA GLY A 349 -32.16 -24.29 40.41
C GLY A 349 -30.82 -24.54 41.10
N GLN A 350 -30.88 -24.83 42.40
CA GLN A 350 -29.77 -25.36 43.18
C GLN A 350 -29.65 -26.86 42.92
N HIS A 351 -28.48 -27.33 42.48
CA HIS A 351 -28.07 -28.71 42.71
C HIS A 351 -26.64 -28.73 43.22
N ILE A 352 -26.53 -29.28 44.42
CA ILE A 352 -25.33 -29.58 45.17
C ILE A 352 -24.76 -30.88 44.60
N ALA A 353 -23.49 -30.87 44.19
CA ALA A 353 -22.69 -32.08 44.06
C ALA A 353 -21.25 -31.73 44.42
N ALA A 354 -20.85 -32.17 45.61
CA ALA A 354 -19.50 -32.10 46.14
C ALA A 354 -18.67 -33.25 45.56
N ALA A 355 -17.47 -32.96 45.05
CA ALA A 355 -16.41 -33.95 44.92
C ALA A 355 -15.03 -33.28 44.79
N ALA A 356 -14.15 -33.63 45.73
CA ALA A 356 -12.68 -33.65 45.65
C ALA A 356 -11.93 -32.36 45.26
N GLN A 357 -11.68 -31.51 46.25
CA GLN A 357 -10.57 -30.55 46.22
C GLN A 357 -9.29 -31.26 46.66
N THR A 358 -8.45 -31.61 45.70
CA THR A 358 -7.05 -31.93 45.95
C THR A 358 -6.32 -30.62 46.21
N ALA A 359 -5.79 -30.45 47.43
CA ALA A 359 -5.07 -29.26 47.86
C ALA A 359 -3.78 -29.06 47.03
N ALA A 360 -3.89 -28.26 45.97
CA ALA A 360 -2.73 -27.66 45.31
C ALA A 360 -2.25 -26.49 46.17
N ALA A 361 -0.96 -26.52 46.54
CA ALA A 361 -0.31 -25.48 47.32
C ALA A 361 -0.57 -24.08 46.71
N PRO A 362 -0.73 -23.03 47.55
CA PRO A 362 -0.97 -21.68 47.07
C PRO A 362 0.24 -21.23 46.23
N ALA A 363 0.04 -21.17 44.92
CA ALA A 363 0.98 -20.54 44.01
C ALA A 363 1.11 -19.08 44.46
N GLU A 364 2.24 -18.78 45.09
CA GLU A 364 2.68 -17.46 45.49
C GLU A 364 2.47 -16.51 44.32
N ALA A 365 1.51 -15.59 44.46
CA ALA A 365 1.10 -14.67 43.42
C ALA A 365 2.28 -13.75 43.07
N ALA A 366 3.08 -14.18 42.08
CA ALA A 366 4.22 -13.43 41.60
C ALA A 366 3.76 -12.01 41.25
N ALA A 367 4.31 -11.02 41.95
CA ALA A 367 4.03 -9.62 41.71
C ALA A 367 4.15 -9.32 40.20
N PRO A 368 3.22 -8.55 39.61
CA PRO A 368 3.25 -8.23 38.19
C PRO A 368 4.62 -7.65 37.86
N ARG A 369 5.38 -8.34 37.01
CA ARG A 369 6.71 -7.88 36.61
C ARG A 369 6.56 -6.46 36.05
N PRO A 370 7.44 -5.51 36.43
CA PRO A 370 7.41 -4.18 35.87
C PRO A 370 7.51 -4.31 34.35
N ARG A 371 6.45 -3.92 33.66
CA ARG A 371 6.41 -3.89 32.19
C ARG A 371 7.58 -3.05 31.71
N SER A 372 8.30 -3.53 30.70
CA SER A 372 9.39 -2.73 30.15
C SER A 372 8.79 -1.41 29.64
N PRO A 373 9.47 -0.28 29.76
CA PRO A 373 8.99 0.99 29.21
C PRO A 373 8.74 0.92 27.69
N TYR A 374 9.22 -0.14 27.02
CA TYR A 374 9.07 -0.39 25.59
C TYR A 374 7.82 -1.21 25.24
N GLU A 375 7.18 -1.88 26.19
CA GLU A 375 5.99 -2.70 25.93
C GLU A 375 4.83 -1.86 25.37
N HIS A 376 4.73 -0.60 25.80
CA HIS A 376 3.76 0.34 25.27
C HIS A 376 4.01 0.66 23.79
N TYR A 377 5.27 0.87 23.40
CA TYR A 377 5.67 1.24 22.04
C TYR A 377 5.23 0.22 20.98
N TYR A 378 5.31 -1.07 21.30
CA TYR A 378 4.95 -2.15 20.38
C TYR A 378 3.47 -2.51 20.36
N SER A 379 2.68 -1.93 21.26
CA SER A 379 1.21 -1.98 21.23
C SER A 379 0.62 -0.82 20.41
N LEU A 380 1.41 0.21 20.13
CA LEU A 380 0.95 1.37 19.39
C LEU A 380 0.61 0.99 17.93
N PRO A 381 -0.39 1.66 17.36
CA PRO A 381 -0.61 1.61 15.93
C PRO A 381 0.54 2.27 15.16
N ILE A 382 0.77 1.79 13.94
CA ILE A 382 1.94 2.19 13.13
C ILE A 382 2.07 3.70 12.91
N TRP A 383 0.99 4.46 12.93
CA TRP A 383 1.04 5.92 12.78
C TRP A 383 1.42 6.69 14.03
N GLN A 384 1.49 6.04 15.20
CA GLN A 384 2.06 6.59 16.43
C GLN A 384 3.49 6.07 16.68
N ILE A 385 3.88 5.01 15.97
CA ILE A 385 5.24 4.47 15.98
C ILE A 385 6.13 5.42 15.16
N HIS A 386 7.22 5.88 15.79
CA HIS A 386 8.18 6.75 15.13
C HIS A 386 8.79 6.02 13.93
N ALA A 387 8.88 6.71 12.80
CA ALA A 387 9.55 6.12 11.67
C ALA A 387 11.05 6.07 11.90
N VAL A 388 11.69 5.06 11.31
CA VAL A 388 13.13 4.91 11.28
C VAL A 388 13.54 4.90 9.80
N PRO A 389 13.48 6.07 9.11
CA PRO A 389 13.66 6.12 7.68
C PRO A 389 15.14 6.11 7.31
N LEU A 390 15.52 5.27 6.36
CA LEU A 390 16.75 5.40 5.60
C LEU A 390 16.44 6.06 4.26
N PHE A 391 17.24 7.05 3.88
CA PHE A 391 17.07 7.77 2.63
C PHE A 391 18.19 7.42 1.66
N PHE A 392 17.80 7.13 0.43
CA PHE A 392 18.73 6.88 -0.68
C PHE A 392 18.32 7.67 -1.91
N GLU A 393 19.27 7.87 -2.81
CA GLU A 393 19.08 8.61 -4.04
C GLU A 393 19.90 7.97 -5.17
N GLY A 394 19.33 7.89 -6.37
CA GLY A 394 20.07 7.40 -7.54
C GLY A 394 19.23 7.31 -8.80
N SER A 395 19.72 6.58 -9.80
CA SER A 395 18.99 6.41 -11.06
C SER A 395 17.66 5.69 -10.83
N ARG A 396 16.64 5.99 -11.64
CA ARG A 396 15.33 5.32 -11.59
C ARG A 396 15.43 3.79 -11.65
N THR A 397 16.32 3.28 -12.50
CA THR A 397 16.54 1.84 -12.67
C THR A 397 17.15 1.25 -11.40
N SER A 398 18.23 1.86 -10.89
CA SER A 398 18.88 1.47 -9.63
C SER A 398 17.91 1.51 -8.45
N ALA A 399 17.11 2.58 -8.33
CA ALA A 399 16.15 2.77 -7.24
C ALA A 399 15.09 1.66 -7.20
N LYS A 400 14.52 1.30 -8.37
CA LYS A 400 13.53 0.22 -8.47
C LYS A 400 14.14 -1.16 -8.22
N GLN A 401 15.34 -1.41 -8.76
CA GLN A 401 16.06 -2.67 -8.54
C GLN A 401 16.40 -2.86 -7.06
N PHE A 402 16.94 -1.82 -6.42
CA PHE A 402 17.19 -1.79 -4.97
C PHE A 402 15.90 -2.03 -4.18
N ALA A 403 14.83 -1.29 -4.48
CA ALA A 403 13.57 -1.42 -3.74
C ALA A 403 12.99 -2.84 -3.79
N SER A 404 13.00 -3.47 -4.97
CA SER A 404 12.57 -4.86 -5.15
C SER A 404 13.44 -5.85 -4.36
N ARG A 405 14.78 -5.73 -4.49
CA ARG A 405 15.72 -6.62 -3.80
C ARG A 405 15.68 -6.44 -2.29
N ALA A 406 15.54 -5.21 -1.79
CA ALA A 406 15.60 -4.87 -0.36
C ALA A 406 14.54 -5.64 0.44
N VAL A 407 13.29 -5.66 -0.03
CA VAL A 407 12.19 -6.38 0.63
C VAL A 407 12.47 -7.88 0.65
N GLN A 408 12.88 -8.45 -0.48
CA GLN A 408 13.19 -9.89 -0.60
C GLN A 408 14.34 -10.31 0.32
N ARG A 409 15.45 -9.55 0.31
CA ARG A 409 16.65 -9.87 1.10
C ARG A 409 16.41 -9.74 2.60
N VAL A 410 15.67 -8.73 3.05
CA VAL A 410 15.35 -8.59 4.48
C VAL A 410 14.50 -9.77 4.96
N VAL A 411 13.50 -10.18 4.18
CA VAL A 411 12.67 -11.36 4.48
C VAL A 411 13.50 -12.64 4.48
N GLU A 412 14.36 -12.84 3.48
CA GLU A 412 15.25 -13.99 3.38
C GLU A 412 16.19 -14.07 4.60
N ARG A 413 16.82 -12.95 4.98
CA ARG A 413 17.69 -12.87 6.16
C ARG A 413 16.93 -13.14 7.46
N ALA A 414 15.71 -12.64 7.60
CA ALA A 414 14.88 -12.93 8.76
C ALA A 414 14.53 -14.43 8.87
N ARG A 415 14.23 -15.09 7.73
CA ARG A 415 14.00 -16.54 7.67
C ARG A 415 15.25 -17.33 8.02
N GLN A 416 16.40 -16.94 7.46
CA GLN A 416 17.69 -17.57 7.76
C GLN A 416 18.03 -17.45 9.26
N ALA A 417 17.86 -16.26 9.85
CA ALA A 417 18.08 -16.03 11.27
C ALA A 417 17.28 -16.99 12.16
N VAL A 418 16.02 -17.24 11.82
CA VAL A 418 15.19 -18.17 12.60
C VAL A 418 15.50 -19.63 12.33
N SER A 419 15.88 -19.99 11.10
CA SER A 419 16.41 -21.33 10.83
C SER A 419 17.66 -21.61 11.67
N THR A 420 18.61 -20.66 11.70
CA THR A 420 19.83 -20.78 12.49
C THR A 420 19.54 -20.79 13.99
N ALA A 421 18.66 -19.93 14.50
CA ALA A 421 18.26 -19.96 15.91
C ALA A 421 17.61 -21.30 16.30
N THR A 422 16.81 -21.88 15.41
CA THR A 422 16.18 -23.19 15.63
C THR A 422 17.21 -24.32 15.68
N ALA A 423 18.21 -24.28 14.80
CA ALA A 423 19.30 -25.26 14.78
C ALA A 423 20.19 -25.18 16.02
N VAL A 424 20.48 -23.98 16.52
CA VAL A 424 21.40 -23.76 17.65
C VAL A 424 20.73 -24.00 19.00
N TYR A 425 19.50 -23.49 19.20
CA TYR A 425 18.86 -23.50 20.52
C TYR A 425 17.81 -24.61 20.70
N GLY A 426 17.56 -25.40 19.65
CA GLY A 426 16.56 -26.46 19.63
C GLY A 426 15.11 -25.93 19.54
N PRO A 427 14.14 -26.81 19.20
CA PRO A 427 12.76 -26.42 18.91
C PRO A 427 12.01 -25.80 20.10
N ALA A 428 12.37 -26.19 21.34
CA ALA A 428 11.71 -25.68 22.55
C ALA A 428 12.03 -24.20 22.83
N ASN A 429 13.25 -23.76 22.53
CA ASN A 429 13.64 -22.34 22.63
C ASN A 429 13.40 -21.59 21.32
N SER A 430 13.21 -22.30 20.20
CA SER A 430 12.93 -21.68 18.90
C SER A 430 11.50 -21.20 18.74
N ALA A 431 10.53 -21.72 19.50
CA ALA A 431 9.13 -21.31 19.36
C ALA A 431 8.92 -19.80 19.58
N ALA A 432 9.68 -19.18 20.50
CA ALA A 432 9.64 -17.74 20.75
C ALA A 432 10.30 -16.94 19.60
N ALA A 433 11.44 -17.39 19.09
CA ALA A 433 12.13 -16.78 17.96
C ALA A 433 11.36 -16.97 16.62
N ALA A 434 10.76 -18.14 16.43
CA ALA A 434 9.95 -18.51 15.28
C ALA A 434 8.69 -17.67 15.23
N ALA A 435 7.95 -17.50 16.33
CA ALA A 435 6.73 -16.68 16.35
C ALA A 435 6.93 -15.25 15.80
N ALA A 436 8.12 -14.68 15.98
CA ALA A 436 8.44 -13.36 15.46
C ALA A 436 8.91 -13.34 14.00
N ALA A 437 9.71 -14.30 13.54
CA ALA A 437 10.08 -14.32 12.12
C ALA A 437 9.02 -14.96 11.22
N THR A 438 8.17 -15.84 11.74
CA THR A 438 7.01 -16.36 11.01
C THR A 438 6.05 -15.23 10.66
N ALA A 439 5.90 -14.21 11.53
CA ALA A 439 5.12 -13.01 11.19
C ALA A 439 5.71 -12.23 10.00
N ALA A 440 7.05 -12.09 9.93
CA ALA A 440 7.73 -11.43 8.80
C ALA A 440 7.78 -12.30 7.52
N ALA A 441 7.79 -13.63 7.67
CA ALA A 441 7.90 -14.59 6.58
C ALA A 441 6.55 -14.95 5.94
N ALA A 442 5.47 -15.03 6.73
CA ALA A 442 4.15 -15.46 6.28
C ALA A 442 3.49 -14.45 5.33
N GLY A 443 3.72 -13.14 5.52
CA GLY A 443 3.26 -12.13 4.59
C GLY A 443 3.89 -12.26 3.20
N SER A 444 5.20 -12.54 3.15
CA SER A 444 5.98 -12.54 1.90
C SER A 444 5.96 -13.81 1.08
N ALA A 445 5.60 -14.97 1.66
CA ALA A 445 5.42 -16.20 0.87
C ALA A 445 4.26 -16.09 -0.13
N LEU A 446 3.12 -15.54 0.31
CA LEU A 446 1.92 -15.39 -0.53
C LEU A 446 2.11 -14.44 -1.72
N ALA A 447 3.00 -13.45 -1.64
CA ALA A 447 3.24 -12.53 -2.75
C ALA A 447 4.29 -13.02 -3.76
N LEU A 448 5.17 -13.95 -3.37
CA LEU A 448 6.15 -14.54 -4.30
C LEU A 448 5.56 -15.71 -5.09
N GLU A 449 4.63 -16.48 -4.51
CA GLU A 449 3.90 -17.53 -5.24
C GLU A 449 2.92 -16.97 -6.29
N GLU A 450 2.43 -15.73 -6.12
CA GLU A 450 1.56 -15.06 -7.11
C GLU A 450 2.35 -14.31 -8.20
N LEU A 451 3.69 -14.25 -8.08
CA LEU A 451 4.61 -13.59 -9.01
C LEU A 451 5.44 -14.56 -9.84
N ALA A 452 5.55 -15.81 -9.41
CA ALA A 452 6.10 -16.93 -10.17
C ALA A 452 4.98 -17.60 -10.97
#